data_AF-A0A941PFR6-F1
#
_entry.id   AF-A0A941PFR6-F1
#
_cell.length_a   1.000
_cell.length_b   1.000
_cell.length_c   1.000
_cell.angle_alpha   90.00
_cell.angle_beta   90.00
_cell.angle_gamma   90.00
#
_symmetry.space_group_name_H-M   'P 1'
#
loop_
_entity.id
_entity.type
_entity.pdbx_description
1 polymer ?
#
loop_
_entity_poly.entity_id
_entity_poly.type
_entity_poly.pdbx_seq_one_letter_code
_entity_poly.pdbx_strand_id
1 'polypeptide(L)'
;IQEEIFKGPLDHQLRSALRYIRNNFITEKIIKLPDQAEARRFFNYPYIAIEEALVNAVYHRSYEIREPIEVRINLDKIEILNFPGPDLSISADALKRERMVTRRYRNRRIGELLKELKFTEGRSTGMPKIHRALAANGSPPPRIETNEDRTYFLIEFPIHPEMLTAEVTEQQQVKAYVKAQDEAYDQAQVKLSETELKILHICQKRAVGNKEIIALLGHKSLGGHLKKSLKHLQEIGAIAYTIPEKPRSRNQQYKITAKGHSLLTSK
;
A
#
# COMPACT_ATOMS: atom_id res chain seq x y z
N ILE A 1 -5.27 -6.45 -10.87
CA ILE A 1 -5.79 -7.53 -10.01
C ILE A 1 -4.68 -8.57 -9.93
N GLN A 2 -4.16 -8.83 -8.74
CA GLN A 2 -3.18 -9.89 -8.51
C GLN A 2 -3.94 -11.15 -8.07
N GLU A 3 -3.64 -12.29 -8.67
CA GLU A 3 -4.28 -13.57 -8.36
C GLU A 3 -3.21 -14.56 -7.91
N GLU A 4 -3.48 -15.27 -6.82
CA GLU A 4 -2.60 -16.30 -6.28
C GLU A 4 -3.39 -17.61 -6.11
N ILE A 5 -2.87 -18.69 -6.70
CA ILE A 5 -3.54 -20.00 -6.71
C ILE A 5 -2.71 -21.01 -5.91
N PHE A 6 -3.30 -21.54 -4.85
CA PHE A 6 -2.67 -22.58 -4.02
C PHE A 6 -3.02 -23.98 -4.55
N LYS A 7 -2.00 -24.80 -4.84
CA LYS A 7 -2.14 -26.17 -5.37
C LYS A 7 -1.52 -27.20 -4.42
N GLY A 8 -1.88 -28.48 -4.60
CA GLY A 8 -1.34 -29.60 -3.84
C GLY A 8 -2.36 -30.26 -2.91
N PRO A 9 -1.92 -30.97 -1.85
CA PRO A 9 -2.81 -31.53 -0.83
C PRO A 9 -3.67 -30.46 -0.14
N LEU A 10 -4.86 -30.82 0.33
CA LEU A 10 -5.84 -29.87 0.87
C LEU A 10 -5.30 -29.10 2.10
N ASP A 11 -4.57 -29.79 2.97
CA ASP A 11 -3.95 -29.20 4.16
C ASP A 11 -2.80 -28.24 3.78
N HIS A 12 -2.05 -28.55 2.73
CA HIS A 12 -1.03 -27.64 2.18
C HIS A 12 -1.67 -26.39 1.58
N GLN A 13 -2.75 -26.54 0.82
CA GLN A 13 -3.49 -25.41 0.25
C GLN A 13 -4.02 -24.48 1.35
N LEU A 14 -4.70 -25.05 2.35
CA LEU A 14 -5.24 -24.30 3.49
C LEU A 14 -4.14 -23.57 4.28
N ARG A 15 -3.06 -24.27 4.65
CA ARG A 15 -1.93 -23.66 5.38
C ARG A 15 -1.26 -22.54 4.59
N SER A 16 -1.11 -22.72 3.27
CA SER A 16 -0.47 -21.75 2.40
C SER A 16 -1.34 -20.50 2.24
N ALA A 17 -2.64 -20.67 2.04
CA ALA A 17 -3.60 -19.57 1.98
C ALA A 17 -3.65 -18.78 3.29
N LEU A 18 -3.77 -19.46 4.44
CA LEU A 18 -3.77 -18.80 5.76
C LEU A 18 -2.47 -18.03 6.03
N ARG A 19 -1.33 -18.63 5.69
CA ARG A 19 -0.02 -17.97 5.82
C ARG A 19 0.08 -16.75 4.91
N TYR A 20 -0.38 -16.87 3.68
CA TYR A 20 -0.37 -15.77 2.72
C TYR A 20 -1.24 -14.60 3.21
N ILE A 21 -2.45 -14.87 3.70
CA ILE A 21 -3.34 -13.85 4.26
C ILE A 21 -2.70 -13.19 5.49
N ARG A 22 -2.20 -14.00 6.43
CA ARG A 22 -1.58 -13.51 7.66
C ARG A 22 -0.38 -12.61 7.40
N ASN A 23 0.48 -12.97 6.45
CA ASN A 23 1.75 -12.27 6.23
C ASN A 23 1.59 -11.00 5.38
N ASN A 24 0.61 -10.96 4.47
CA ASN A 24 0.50 -9.88 3.50
C ASN A 24 -0.66 -8.92 3.79
N PHE A 25 -1.70 -9.36 4.52
CA PHE A 25 -2.94 -8.57 4.67
C PHE A 25 -3.37 -8.35 6.11
N ILE A 26 -2.85 -9.10 7.08
CA ILE A 26 -3.20 -8.89 8.49
C ILE A 26 -2.17 -7.97 9.13
N THR A 27 -2.64 -6.83 9.60
CA THR A 27 -1.82 -5.80 10.24
C THR A 27 -2.35 -5.50 11.63
N GLU A 28 -1.44 -5.47 12.61
CA GLU A 28 -1.73 -5.02 13.97
C GLU A 28 -1.56 -3.50 14.04
N LYS A 29 -2.49 -2.82 14.71
CA LYS A 29 -2.39 -1.41 15.04
C LYS A 29 -2.38 -1.23 16.55
N ILE A 30 -1.48 -0.36 17.00
CA ILE A 30 -1.25 -0.05 18.41
C ILE A 30 -1.51 1.44 18.61
N ILE A 31 -2.50 1.77 19.43
CA ILE A 31 -2.85 3.16 19.79
C ILE A 31 -2.50 3.39 21.25
N LYS A 32 -1.60 4.34 21.52
CA LYS A 32 -1.32 4.83 22.88
C LYS A 32 -2.31 5.94 23.22
N LEU A 33 -3.08 5.75 24.28
CA LEU A 33 -3.98 6.78 24.80
C LEU A 33 -3.21 7.65 25.82
N PRO A 34 -3.34 8.98 25.81
CA PRO A 34 -2.59 9.87 26.72
C PRO A 34 -2.82 9.54 28.21
N ASP A 35 -4.01 9.05 28.54
CA ASP A 35 -4.47 8.86 29.92
C ASP A 35 -4.48 7.39 30.36
N GLN A 36 -3.93 6.48 29.55
CA GLN A 36 -3.82 5.05 29.90
C GLN A 36 -2.40 4.53 29.69
N ALA A 37 -1.88 3.82 30.69
CA ALA A 37 -0.56 3.19 30.61
C ALA A 37 -0.53 2.07 29.54
N GLU A 38 -1.66 1.39 29.33
CA GLU A 38 -1.80 0.31 28.37
C GLU A 38 -2.19 0.85 26.99
N ALA A 39 -1.47 0.39 25.95
CA ALA A 39 -1.82 0.71 24.56
C ALA A 39 -2.94 -0.21 24.07
N ARG A 40 -3.96 0.36 23.42
CA ARG A 40 -5.02 -0.43 22.78
C ARG A 40 -4.46 -1.07 21.51
N ARG A 41 -4.60 -2.39 21.39
CA ARG A 41 -4.14 -3.16 20.24
C ARG A 41 -5.31 -3.83 19.56
N PHE A 42 -5.37 -3.74 18.24
CA PHE A 42 -6.36 -4.44 17.43
C PHE A 42 -5.78 -4.74 16.05
N PHE A 43 -6.35 -5.74 15.38
CA PHE A 43 -6.01 -6.08 14.00
C PHE A 43 -7.01 -5.46 13.03
N ASN A 44 -6.59 -5.22 11.78
CA ASN A 44 -7.52 -4.88 10.71
C ASN A 44 -8.57 -5.98 10.46
N TYR A 45 -8.12 -7.24 10.52
CA TYR A 45 -8.96 -8.44 10.52
C TYR A 45 -8.44 -9.44 11.57
N PRO A 46 -9.26 -9.92 12.51
CA PRO A 46 -8.84 -10.94 13.46
C PRO A 46 -8.47 -12.24 12.74
N TYR A 47 -7.22 -12.69 12.86
CA TYR A 47 -6.76 -13.93 12.21
C TYR A 47 -7.64 -15.14 12.54
N ILE A 48 -8.09 -15.25 13.79
CA ILE A 48 -8.98 -16.33 14.25
C ILE A 48 -10.29 -16.37 13.45
N ALA A 49 -10.86 -15.22 13.10
CA ALA A 49 -12.10 -15.15 12.33
C ALA A 49 -11.89 -15.60 10.89
N ILE A 50 -10.80 -15.14 10.26
CA ILE A 50 -10.45 -15.52 8.88
C ILE A 50 -10.09 -17.01 8.80
N GLU A 51 -9.32 -17.51 9.77
CA GLU A 51 -8.96 -18.93 9.87
C GLU A 51 -10.21 -19.80 9.96
N GLU A 52 -11.12 -19.47 10.87
CA GLU A 52 -12.34 -20.23 11.07
C GLU A 52 -13.24 -20.20 9.81
N ALA A 53 -13.34 -19.05 9.13
CA ALA A 53 -14.14 -18.94 7.92
C ALA A 53 -13.55 -19.75 6.75
N LEU A 54 -12.23 -19.71 6.56
CA LEU A 54 -11.58 -20.46 5.48
C LEU A 54 -11.60 -21.98 5.74
N VAL A 55 -11.40 -22.41 6.99
CA VAL A 55 -11.57 -23.81 7.40
C VAL A 55 -13.00 -24.28 7.16
N ASN A 56 -14.01 -23.46 7.49
CA ASN A 56 -15.41 -23.79 7.24
C ASN A 56 -15.72 -23.85 5.73
N ALA A 57 -15.14 -22.97 4.91
CA ALA A 57 -15.26 -23.05 3.46
C ALA A 57 -14.72 -24.37 2.92
N VAL A 58 -13.50 -24.77 3.33
CA VAL A 58 -12.89 -26.06 2.97
C VAL A 58 -13.74 -27.25 3.41
N TYR A 59 -14.31 -27.19 4.62
CA TYR A 59 -15.16 -28.24 5.16
C TYR A 59 -16.47 -28.37 4.40
N HIS A 60 -17.11 -27.26 4.02
CA HIS A 60 -18.46 -27.25 3.45
C HIS A 60 -18.51 -27.22 1.92
N ARG A 61 -17.38 -26.97 1.24
CA ARG A 61 -17.24 -27.02 -0.24
C ARG A 61 -17.80 -28.31 -0.83
N SER A 62 -18.54 -28.23 -1.94
CA SER A 62 -18.79 -29.43 -2.75
C SER A 62 -17.58 -29.67 -3.64
N TYR A 63 -16.95 -30.84 -3.47
CA TYR A 63 -15.83 -31.26 -4.31
C TYR A 63 -16.27 -31.82 -5.67
N GLU A 64 -17.58 -31.90 -5.92
CA GLU A 64 -18.16 -32.22 -7.23
C GLU A 64 -18.28 -30.97 -8.12
N ILE A 65 -18.34 -29.78 -7.50
CA ILE A 65 -18.37 -28.48 -8.16
C ILE A 65 -16.92 -28.07 -8.50
N ARG A 66 -16.68 -27.57 -9.72
CA ARG A 66 -15.31 -27.26 -10.19
C ARG A 66 -14.79 -25.95 -9.61
N GLU A 67 -15.70 -25.05 -9.26
CA GLU A 67 -15.46 -23.73 -8.74
C GLU A 67 -14.64 -23.81 -7.43
N PRO A 68 -13.51 -23.09 -7.34
CA PRO A 68 -12.69 -23.08 -6.14
C PRO A 68 -13.37 -22.29 -5.01
N ILE A 69 -12.77 -22.34 -3.82
CA ILE A 69 -13.07 -21.33 -2.80
C ILE A 69 -12.34 -20.05 -3.23
N GLU A 70 -13.08 -18.96 -3.38
CA GLU A 70 -12.50 -17.67 -3.76
C GLU A 70 -12.36 -16.80 -2.52
N VAL A 71 -11.18 -16.21 -2.32
CA VAL A 71 -10.93 -15.20 -1.30
C VAL A 71 -10.58 -13.90 -2.00
N ARG A 72 -11.48 -12.91 -1.91
CA ARG A 72 -11.25 -11.57 -2.50
C ARG A 72 -10.90 -10.60 -1.39
N ILE A 73 -9.79 -9.90 -1.55
CA ILE A 73 -9.30 -8.93 -0.57
C ILE A 73 -9.36 -7.56 -1.23
N ASN A 74 -10.31 -6.74 -0.77
CA ASN A 74 -10.47 -5.35 -1.16
C ASN A 74 -9.84 -4.44 -0.10
N LEU A 75 -9.81 -3.13 -0.36
CA LEU A 75 -9.25 -2.14 0.57
C LEU A 75 -10.03 -2.08 1.89
N ASP A 76 -11.34 -2.30 1.84
CA ASP A 76 -12.26 -2.12 2.96
C ASP A 76 -12.83 -3.44 3.50
N LYS A 77 -12.60 -4.57 2.82
CA LYS A 77 -13.22 -5.86 3.18
C LYS A 77 -12.52 -7.09 2.63
N ILE A 78 -12.68 -8.21 3.32
CA ILE A 78 -12.32 -9.55 2.84
C ILE A 78 -13.59 -10.36 2.59
N GLU A 79 -13.72 -10.95 1.42
CA GLU A 79 -14.83 -11.79 1.00
C GLU A 79 -14.35 -13.23 0.82
N ILE A 80 -15.06 -14.21 1.37
CA ILE A 80 -14.82 -15.64 1.15
C ILE A 80 -16.07 -16.24 0.53
N LEU A 81 -15.96 -16.64 -0.74
CA LEU A 81 -17.01 -17.26 -1.53
C LEU A 81 -16.78 -18.77 -1.62
N ASN A 82 -17.83 -19.54 -1.35
CA ASN A 82 -17.81 -20.98 -1.43
C ASN A 82 -19.07 -21.53 -2.12
N PHE A 83 -18.91 -22.68 -2.78
CA PHE A 83 -19.99 -23.40 -3.42
C PHE A 83 -20.12 -24.82 -2.84
N PRO A 84 -21.33 -25.32 -2.53
CA PRO A 84 -22.61 -24.65 -2.65
C PRO A 84 -22.89 -23.76 -1.43
N GLY A 85 -24.08 -23.16 -1.40
CA GLY A 85 -24.60 -22.46 -0.24
C GLY A 85 -24.99 -23.38 0.93
N PRO A 86 -25.58 -22.79 1.99
CA PRO A 86 -26.01 -23.51 3.18
C PRO A 86 -26.98 -24.65 2.87
N ASP A 87 -26.88 -25.74 3.62
CA ASP A 87 -27.77 -26.89 3.46
C ASP A 87 -29.25 -26.48 3.60
N LEU A 88 -30.13 -27.00 2.74
CA LEU A 88 -31.57 -26.68 2.70
C LEU A 88 -32.28 -26.94 4.04
N SER A 89 -31.75 -27.84 4.89
CA SER A 89 -32.29 -28.09 6.24
C SER A 89 -32.13 -26.93 7.21
N ILE A 90 -31.27 -25.94 6.90
CA ILE A 90 -31.14 -24.71 7.69
C ILE A 90 -32.35 -23.80 7.37
N SER A 91 -33.14 -23.41 8.37
CA SER A 91 -34.28 -22.53 8.14
C SER A 91 -33.83 -21.12 7.72
N ALA A 92 -34.68 -20.40 6.98
CA ALA A 92 -34.39 -19.01 6.61
C ALA A 92 -34.19 -18.12 7.85
N ASP A 93 -34.91 -18.37 8.94
CA ASP A 93 -34.72 -17.66 10.22
C ASP A 93 -33.38 -18.00 10.89
N ALA A 94 -32.95 -19.27 10.81
CA ALA A 94 -31.64 -19.68 11.32
C ALA A 94 -30.50 -19.07 10.51
N LEU A 95 -30.69 -18.93 9.19
CA LEU A 95 -29.76 -18.21 8.31
C LEU A 95 -29.70 -16.72 8.65
N LYS A 96 -30.86 -16.06 8.81
CA LYS A 96 -30.96 -14.64 9.22
C LYS A 96 -30.34 -14.38 10.60
N ARG A 97 -30.45 -15.33 11.52
CA ARG A 97 -29.86 -15.26 12.87
C ARG A 97 -28.43 -15.81 12.92
N GLU A 98 -27.86 -16.20 11.77
CA GLU A 98 -26.51 -16.75 11.63
C GLU A 98 -26.27 -17.99 12.51
N ARG A 99 -27.35 -18.69 12.88
CA ARG A 99 -27.36 -19.92 13.68
C ARG A 99 -27.45 -21.14 12.77
N MET A 100 -26.39 -21.37 12.00
CA MET A 100 -26.31 -22.42 10.99
C MET A 100 -25.91 -23.76 11.62
N VAL A 101 -26.86 -24.43 12.28
CA VAL A 101 -26.65 -25.78 12.84
C VAL A 101 -27.21 -26.80 11.88
N THR A 102 -26.34 -27.42 11.07
CA THR A 102 -26.72 -28.57 10.24
C THR A 102 -26.46 -29.89 10.98
N ARG A 103 -27.37 -30.86 10.82
CA ARG A 103 -27.18 -32.25 11.27
C ARG A 103 -26.55 -33.13 10.19
N ARG A 104 -26.51 -32.67 8.93
CA ARG A 104 -25.94 -33.40 7.79
C ARG A 104 -24.63 -32.76 7.38
N TYR A 105 -23.57 -33.56 7.36
CA TYR A 105 -22.23 -33.13 6.99
C TYR A 105 -21.80 -33.84 5.72
N ARG A 106 -21.61 -33.08 4.63
CA ARG A 106 -21.21 -33.59 3.32
C ARG A 106 -19.83 -34.26 3.36
N ASN A 107 -18.84 -33.56 3.92
CA ASN A 107 -17.44 -33.98 3.86
C ASN A 107 -16.94 -34.52 5.22
N ARG A 108 -17.51 -35.63 5.70
CA ARG A 108 -17.16 -36.20 7.01
C ARG A 108 -15.66 -36.51 7.17
N ARG A 109 -15.03 -37.13 6.16
CA ARG A 109 -13.60 -37.47 6.17
C ARG A 109 -12.69 -36.24 6.18
N ILE A 110 -13.08 -35.18 5.47
CA ILE A 110 -12.36 -33.90 5.49
C ILE A 110 -12.48 -33.27 6.88
N GLY A 111 -13.66 -33.37 7.51
CA GLY A 111 -13.85 -32.98 8.90
C GLY A 111 -12.95 -33.70 9.89
N GLU A 112 -12.84 -35.01 9.77
CA GLU A 112 -11.97 -35.85 10.59
C GLU A 112 -10.50 -35.43 10.40
N LEU A 113 -10.05 -35.24 9.15
CA LEU A 113 -8.72 -34.73 8.83
C LEU A 113 -8.45 -33.35 9.46
N LEU A 114 -9.36 -32.39 9.30
CA LEU A 114 -9.20 -31.04 9.85
C LEU A 114 -9.16 -31.05 11.39
N LYS A 115 -9.88 -31.97 12.02
CA LYS A 115 -9.85 -32.16 13.48
C LYS A 115 -8.50 -32.74 13.93
N GLU A 116 -7.99 -33.76 13.25
CA GLU A 116 -6.66 -34.34 13.52
C GLU A 116 -5.54 -33.31 13.35
N LEU A 117 -5.64 -32.47 12.32
CA LEU A 117 -4.73 -31.36 12.07
C LEU A 117 -4.91 -30.16 13.01
N LYS A 118 -5.86 -30.24 13.96
CA LYS A 118 -6.20 -29.20 14.95
C LYS A 118 -6.66 -27.87 14.34
N PHE A 119 -7.24 -27.91 13.15
CA PHE A 119 -7.89 -26.74 12.53
C PHE A 119 -9.31 -26.50 13.04
N THR A 120 -9.97 -27.52 13.60
CA THR A 120 -11.31 -27.40 14.16
C THR A 120 -11.44 -28.18 15.46
N GLU A 121 -12.03 -27.55 16.47
CA GLU A 121 -12.20 -28.12 17.82
C GLU A 121 -13.49 -28.95 17.95
N GLY A 122 -14.50 -28.69 17.11
CA GLY A 122 -15.82 -29.29 17.23
C GLY A 122 -16.80 -28.85 16.14
N ARG A 123 -17.98 -29.46 16.16
CA ARG A 123 -19.06 -29.14 15.20
C ARG A 123 -19.84 -27.93 15.67
N SER A 124 -20.29 -27.10 14.73
CA SER A 124 -21.21 -25.98 14.98
C SER A 124 -20.68 -24.88 15.91
N THR A 125 -19.36 -24.81 16.12
CA THR A 125 -18.70 -23.74 16.89
C THR A 125 -18.15 -22.61 16.03
N GLY A 126 -18.12 -22.78 14.70
CA GLY A 126 -17.44 -21.87 13.79
C GLY A 126 -18.01 -20.45 13.77
N MET A 127 -19.29 -20.29 13.43
CA MET A 127 -19.93 -18.96 13.43
C MET A 127 -19.84 -18.26 14.80
N PRO A 128 -20.18 -18.90 15.93
CA PRO A 128 -19.98 -18.28 17.25
C PRO A 128 -18.54 -17.86 17.55
N LYS A 129 -17.55 -18.60 17.07
CA LYS A 129 -16.13 -18.27 17.25
C LYS A 129 -15.72 -17.06 16.41
N ILE A 130 -16.23 -16.96 15.18
CA ILE A 130 -16.06 -15.78 14.32
C ILE A 130 -16.62 -14.53 15.00
N HIS A 131 -17.87 -14.56 15.47
CA HIS A 131 -18.48 -13.41 16.15
C HIS A 131 -17.73 -13.01 17.42
N ARG A 132 -17.29 -13.99 18.23
CA ARG A 132 -16.50 -13.72 19.43
C ARG A 132 -15.16 -13.05 19.11
N ALA A 133 -14.45 -13.53 18.07
CA ALA A 133 -13.17 -12.96 17.66
C ALA A 133 -13.32 -11.53 17.13
N LEU A 134 -14.37 -11.26 16.35
CA LEU A 134 -14.66 -9.91 15.85
C LEU A 134 -15.04 -8.95 16.97
N ALA A 135 -15.93 -9.38 17.89
CA ALA A 135 -16.34 -8.58 19.03
C ALA A 135 -15.17 -8.25 19.97
N ALA A 136 -14.30 -9.23 20.26
CA ALA A 136 -13.11 -9.02 21.10
C ALA A 136 -12.12 -8.02 20.48
N ASN A 137 -12.05 -7.97 19.15
CA ASN A 137 -11.20 -7.02 18.42
C ASN A 137 -11.85 -5.64 18.24
N GLY A 138 -13.14 -5.48 18.53
CA GLY A 138 -13.91 -4.26 18.21
C GLY A 138 -14.27 -4.13 16.73
N SER A 139 -14.15 -5.22 15.95
CA SER A 139 -14.50 -5.24 14.53
C SER A 139 -16.03 -5.33 14.31
N PRO A 140 -16.54 -4.83 13.18
CA PRO A 140 -17.93 -5.03 12.77
C PRO A 140 -18.26 -6.53 12.63
N PRO A 141 -19.53 -6.92 12.84
CA PRO A 141 -19.96 -8.28 12.55
C PRO A 141 -19.77 -8.60 11.05
N PRO A 142 -19.57 -9.88 10.69
CA PRO A 142 -19.48 -10.26 9.30
C PRO A 142 -20.84 -10.10 8.63
N ARG A 143 -20.88 -9.98 7.30
CA ARG A 143 -22.12 -10.06 6.53
C ARG A 143 -22.14 -11.39 5.79
N ILE A 144 -23.30 -12.03 5.77
CA ILE A 144 -23.49 -13.31 5.09
C ILE A 144 -24.51 -13.14 3.98
N GLU A 145 -24.16 -13.61 2.80
CA GLU A 145 -25.00 -13.56 1.61
C GLU A 145 -25.10 -14.95 0.96
N THR A 146 -26.31 -15.28 0.52
CA THR A 146 -26.65 -16.45 -0.28
C THR A 146 -27.95 -16.14 -1.03
N ASN A 147 -28.13 -16.74 -2.21
CA ASN A 147 -29.40 -16.67 -2.93
C ASN A 147 -30.43 -17.67 -2.39
N GLU A 148 -31.68 -17.54 -2.87
CA GLU A 148 -32.81 -18.41 -2.50
C GLU A 148 -32.54 -19.89 -2.82
N ASP A 149 -31.91 -20.15 -3.97
CA ASP A 149 -31.53 -21.51 -4.40
C ASP A 149 -30.32 -22.07 -3.63
N ARG A 150 -29.69 -21.28 -2.76
CA ARG A 150 -28.51 -21.65 -1.96
C ARG A 150 -27.37 -22.23 -2.80
N THR A 151 -27.13 -21.63 -3.97
CA THR A 151 -26.07 -22.07 -4.88
C THR A 151 -24.69 -21.66 -4.36
N TYR A 152 -24.58 -20.60 -3.56
CA TYR A 152 -23.31 -20.15 -2.99
C TYR A 152 -23.46 -19.67 -1.54
N PHE A 153 -22.34 -19.59 -0.84
CA PHE A 153 -22.22 -18.96 0.46
C PHE A 153 -21.10 -17.93 0.40
N LEU A 154 -21.44 -16.67 0.66
CA LEU A 154 -20.49 -15.57 0.75
C LEU A 154 -20.47 -15.05 2.18
N ILE A 155 -19.28 -14.98 2.77
CA ILE A 155 -19.05 -14.28 4.03
C ILE A 155 -18.10 -13.11 3.80
N GLU A 156 -18.52 -11.93 4.24
CA GLU A 156 -17.79 -10.68 4.10
C GLU A 156 -17.35 -10.19 5.49
N PHE A 157 -16.07 -9.85 5.61
CA PHE A 157 -15.46 -9.25 6.78
C PHE A 157 -15.15 -7.79 6.47
N PRO A 158 -15.88 -6.82 7.04
CA PRO A 158 -15.51 -5.41 6.98
C PRO A 158 -14.20 -5.17 7.74
N ILE A 159 -13.36 -4.28 7.22
CA ILE A 159 -12.14 -3.85 7.91
C ILE A 159 -12.49 -3.16 9.23
N HIS A 160 -11.60 -3.26 10.22
CA HIS A 160 -11.76 -2.53 11.48
C HIS A 160 -11.88 -1.00 11.22
N PRO A 161 -12.94 -0.31 11.71
CA PRO A 161 -13.21 1.10 11.40
C PRO A 161 -12.05 2.06 11.69
N GLU A 162 -11.31 1.79 12.76
CA GLU A 162 -10.15 2.62 13.14
C GLU A 162 -8.93 2.42 12.22
N MET A 163 -8.93 1.43 11.32
CA MET A 163 -7.92 1.30 10.26
C MET A 163 -8.23 2.25 9.11
N LEU A 164 -9.51 2.35 8.70
CA LEU A 164 -9.95 3.26 7.65
C LEU A 164 -9.66 4.73 8.01
N THR A 165 -9.91 5.12 9.25
CA THR A 165 -9.64 6.50 9.70
C THR A 165 -8.15 6.81 9.74
N ALA A 166 -7.29 5.84 10.06
CA ALA A 166 -5.85 6.05 10.01
C ALA A 166 -5.31 6.14 8.59
N GLU A 167 -5.77 5.32 7.65
CA GLU A 167 -5.34 5.42 6.26
C GLU A 167 -5.75 6.76 5.63
N VAL A 168 -6.96 7.25 5.94
CA VAL A 168 -7.38 8.59 5.51
C VAL A 168 -6.51 9.68 6.16
N THR A 169 -6.15 9.53 7.44
CA THR A 169 -5.32 10.50 8.15
C THR A 169 -3.87 10.47 7.67
N GLU A 170 -3.28 9.30 7.44
CA GLU A 170 -1.93 9.13 6.89
C GLU A 170 -1.87 9.58 5.43
N GLN A 171 -2.87 9.26 4.59
CA GLN A 171 -2.92 9.77 3.22
C GLN A 171 -3.15 11.28 3.17
N GLN A 172 -3.92 11.85 4.10
CA GLN A 172 -4.07 13.31 4.23
C GLN A 172 -2.80 13.97 4.77
N GLN A 173 -2.09 13.34 5.71
CA GLN A 173 -0.81 13.82 6.23
C GLN A 173 0.31 13.70 5.19
N VAL A 174 0.36 12.61 4.42
CA VAL A 174 1.29 12.44 3.30
C VAL A 174 0.93 13.39 2.16
N LYS A 175 -0.35 13.57 1.82
CA LYS A 175 -0.75 14.61 0.86
C LYS A 175 -0.47 16.02 1.37
N ALA A 176 -0.63 16.30 2.66
CA ALA A 176 -0.29 17.59 3.25
C ALA A 176 1.22 17.80 3.34
N TYR A 177 2.00 16.75 3.60
CA TYR A 177 3.46 16.78 3.63
C TYR A 177 4.03 16.94 2.22
N VAL A 178 3.53 16.17 1.24
CA VAL A 178 3.89 16.31 -0.19
C VAL A 178 3.42 17.66 -0.72
N LYS A 179 2.23 18.14 -0.37
CA LYS A 179 1.76 19.48 -0.73
C LYS A 179 2.59 20.58 -0.06
N ALA A 180 3.00 20.43 1.19
CA ALA A 180 3.90 21.38 1.86
C ALA A 180 5.32 21.32 1.28
N GLN A 181 5.76 20.17 0.79
CA GLN A 181 7.06 19.98 0.16
C GLN A 181 7.07 20.48 -1.29
N ASP A 182 5.97 20.32 -2.03
CA ASP A 182 5.75 20.89 -3.36
C ASP A 182 5.51 22.40 -3.28
N GLU A 183 4.76 22.91 -2.28
CA GLU A 183 4.60 24.35 -2.03
C GLU A 183 5.92 24.99 -1.55
N ALA A 184 6.78 24.25 -0.85
CA ALA A 184 8.15 24.70 -0.54
C ALA A 184 9.12 24.60 -1.74
N TYR A 185 8.83 23.77 -2.74
CA TYR A 185 9.63 23.64 -3.96
C TYR A 185 9.18 24.66 -5.04
N ASP A 186 7.89 24.96 -5.14
CA ASP A 186 7.32 25.95 -6.08
C ASP A 186 7.44 27.40 -5.59
N GLN A 187 7.64 27.64 -4.29
CA GLN A 187 7.99 28.98 -3.78
C GLN A 187 9.48 29.32 -3.92
N ALA A 188 10.32 28.37 -4.34
CA ALA A 188 11.65 28.67 -4.86
C ALA A 188 11.56 28.89 -6.38
N GLN A 189 10.96 30.01 -6.80
CA GLN A 189 11.53 30.69 -7.96
C GLN A 189 13.02 30.84 -7.64
N VAL A 190 13.90 30.10 -8.32
CA VAL A 190 15.35 30.32 -8.27
C VAL A 190 15.55 31.74 -8.77
N LYS A 191 15.53 32.70 -7.85
CA LYS A 191 15.71 34.12 -8.13
C LYS A 191 17.19 34.28 -8.45
N LEU A 192 17.54 33.95 -9.69
CA LEU A 192 18.87 34.15 -10.23
C LEU A 192 19.24 35.62 -10.02
N SER A 193 20.41 35.85 -9.44
CA SER A 193 20.96 37.20 -9.32
C SER A 193 21.17 37.80 -10.71
N GLU A 194 21.21 39.13 -10.80
CA GLU A 194 21.52 39.81 -12.07
C GLU A 194 22.85 39.35 -12.69
N THR A 195 23.82 38.96 -11.86
CA THR A 195 25.12 38.45 -12.32
C THR A 195 24.96 37.07 -12.97
N GLU A 196 24.15 36.20 -12.39
CA GLU A 196 23.91 34.85 -12.91
C GLU A 196 23.14 34.86 -14.22
N LEU A 197 22.15 35.76 -14.36
CA LEU A 197 21.43 35.98 -15.61
C LEU A 197 22.37 36.45 -16.73
N LYS A 198 23.28 37.39 -16.42
CA LYS A 198 24.30 37.87 -17.39
C LYS A 198 25.24 36.74 -17.80
N ILE A 199 25.70 35.90 -16.87
CA ILE A 199 26.53 34.73 -17.17
C ILE A 199 25.79 33.76 -18.10
N LEU A 200 24.52 33.46 -17.81
CA LEU A 200 23.72 32.57 -18.65
C LEU A 200 23.55 33.13 -20.07
N HIS A 201 23.30 34.44 -20.22
CA HIS A 201 23.19 35.07 -21.53
C HIS A 201 24.51 35.06 -22.33
N ILE A 202 25.65 35.16 -21.65
CA ILE A 202 26.98 35.00 -22.28
C ILE A 202 27.19 33.55 -22.74
N CYS A 203 26.91 32.58 -21.87
CA CYS A 203 27.05 31.15 -22.14
C CYS A 203 26.05 30.62 -23.18
N GLN A 204 24.95 31.34 -23.44
CA GLN A 204 23.96 31.02 -24.47
C GLN A 204 24.55 31.14 -25.87
N LYS A 205 25.43 32.12 -26.11
CA LYS A 205 25.96 32.42 -27.45
C LYS A 205 27.09 31.48 -27.84
N ARG A 206 27.93 31.06 -26.88
CA ARG A 206 29.05 30.14 -27.09
C ARG A 206 29.59 29.63 -25.76
N ALA A 207 30.42 28.59 -25.82
CA ALA A 207 31.18 28.16 -24.65
C ALA A 207 32.26 29.21 -24.31
N VAL A 208 32.33 29.61 -23.03
CA VAL A 208 33.21 30.69 -22.57
C VAL A 208 34.07 30.26 -21.38
N GLY A 209 35.31 30.73 -21.34
CA GLY A 209 36.23 30.49 -20.22
C GLY A 209 36.15 31.58 -19.15
N ASN A 210 36.68 31.32 -17.96
CA ASN A 210 36.69 32.26 -16.82
C ASN A 210 37.23 33.66 -17.19
N LYS A 211 38.31 33.73 -17.98
CA LYS A 211 38.91 35.01 -18.41
C LYS A 211 37.96 35.86 -19.26
N GLU A 212 37.19 35.21 -20.12
CA GLU A 212 36.23 35.89 -20.99
C GLU A 212 35.01 36.36 -20.22
N ILE A 213 34.50 35.54 -19.28
CA ILE A 213 33.39 35.92 -18.40
C ILE A 213 33.76 37.16 -17.57
N ILE A 214 34.99 37.19 -17.03
CA ILE A 214 35.50 38.35 -16.27
C ILE A 214 35.51 39.61 -17.16
N ALA A 215 36.03 39.50 -18.38
CA ALA A 215 36.12 40.63 -19.31
C ALA A 215 34.73 41.14 -19.76
N LEU A 216 33.82 40.23 -20.10
CA LEU A 216 32.46 40.56 -20.56
C LEU A 216 31.56 41.13 -19.46
N LEU A 217 31.82 40.79 -18.20
CA LEU A 217 31.14 41.37 -17.05
C LEU A 217 31.81 42.65 -16.52
N GLY A 218 32.92 43.10 -17.12
CA GLY A 218 33.62 44.34 -16.75
C GLY A 218 34.41 44.26 -15.43
N HIS A 219 34.75 43.05 -14.98
CA HIS A 219 35.51 42.86 -13.74
C HIS A 219 37.02 42.80 -14.01
N LYS A 220 37.83 43.29 -13.06
CA LYS A 220 39.30 43.24 -13.15
C LYS A 220 39.89 41.86 -12.82
N SER A 221 39.16 41.03 -12.06
CA SER A 221 39.62 39.71 -11.62
C SER A 221 38.44 38.79 -11.26
N LEU A 222 38.74 37.49 -11.10
CA LEU A 222 37.77 36.48 -10.67
C LEU A 222 37.48 36.63 -9.17
N GLY A 223 36.65 37.62 -8.82
CA GLY A 223 36.24 37.90 -7.45
C GLY A 223 35.46 36.75 -6.81
N GLY A 224 35.40 36.73 -5.48
CA GLY A 224 34.70 35.69 -4.71
C GLY A 224 33.21 35.57 -5.08
N HIS A 225 32.55 36.70 -5.37
CA HIS A 225 31.16 36.73 -5.81
C HIS A 225 30.95 35.97 -7.13
N LEU A 226 31.78 36.24 -8.15
CA LEU A 226 31.68 35.58 -9.45
C LEU A 226 31.95 34.07 -9.37
N LYS A 227 32.88 33.64 -8.51
CA LYS A 227 33.12 32.22 -8.22
C LYS A 227 31.89 31.55 -7.62
N LYS A 228 31.23 32.21 -6.67
CA LYS A 228 30.00 31.71 -6.03
C LYS A 228 28.87 31.57 -7.06
N SER A 229 28.66 32.59 -7.90
CA SER A 229 27.65 32.55 -8.97
C SER A 229 27.89 31.44 -9.98
N LEU A 230 29.14 31.24 -10.44
CA LEU A 230 29.46 30.14 -11.36
C LEU A 230 29.23 28.77 -10.73
N LYS A 231 29.60 28.60 -9.45
CA LYS A 231 29.38 27.36 -8.72
C LYS A 231 27.88 27.07 -8.55
N HIS A 232 27.11 28.08 -8.16
CA HIS A 232 25.67 27.96 -7.99
C HIS A 232 24.97 27.60 -9.31
N LEU A 233 25.34 28.25 -10.43
CA LEU A 233 24.83 27.90 -11.77
C LEU A 233 25.17 26.46 -12.19
N GLN A 234 26.31 25.92 -11.76
CA GLN A 234 26.65 24.52 -11.98
C GLN A 234 25.85 23.57 -11.08
N GLU A 235 25.66 23.92 -9.81
CA GLU A 235 24.89 23.13 -8.84
C GLU A 235 23.42 23.01 -9.24
N ILE A 236 22.80 24.09 -9.72
CA ILE A 236 21.44 24.03 -10.28
C ILE A 236 21.39 23.36 -11.66
N GLY A 237 22.54 23.05 -12.26
CA GLY A 237 22.65 22.39 -13.56
C GLY A 237 22.36 23.28 -14.76
N ALA A 238 22.43 24.61 -14.62
CA ALA A 238 22.17 25.57 -15.70
C ALA A 238 23.36 25.74 -16.65
N ILE A 239 24.59 25.54 -16.16
CA ILE A 239 25.81 25.49 -16.97
C ILE A 239 26.62 24.22 -16.64
N ALA A 240 27.37 23.72 -17.62
CA ALA A 240 28.22 22.55 -17.48
C ALA A 240 29.62 22.83 -18.03
N TYR A 241 30.59 22.04 -17.60
CA TYR A 241 31.93 22.09 -18.16
C TYR A 241 31.99 21.49 -19.58
N THR A 242 32.85 22.06 -20.42
CA THR A 242 33.15 21.49 -21.75
C THR A 242 34.05 20.26 -21.68
N ILE A 243 34.93 20.16 -20.66
CA ILE A 243 35.77 18.98 -20.41
C ILE A 243 35.48 18.44 -19.00
N PRO A 244 34.42 17.65 -18.80
CA PRO A 244 34.02 17.15 -17.48
C PRO A 244 35.09 16.28 -16.80
N GLU A 245 35.83 15.49 -17.58
CA GLU A 245 36.85 14.55 -17.08
C GLU A 245 38.08 15.24 -16.49
N LYS A 246 38.35 16.50 -16.87
CA LYS A 246 39.50 17.29 -16.39
C LYS A 246 39.05 18.66 -15.89
N PRO A 247 38.40 18.76 -14.71
CA PRO A 247 37.86 20.01 -14.18
C PRO A 247 38.88 21.13 -14.00
N ARG A 248 40.15 20.78 -13.78
CA ARG A 248 41.28 21.72 -13.61
C ARG A 248 42.02 22.04 -14.92
N SER A 249 41.45 21.68 -16.07
CA SER A 249 42.06 21.98 -17.37
C SER A 249 42.26 23.48 -17.56
N ARG A 250 43.42 23.87 -18.10
CA ARG A 250 43.73 25.27 -18.45
C ARG A 250 42.79 25.82 -19.55
N ASN A 251 42.20 24.92 -20.35
CA ASN A 251 41.30 25.24 -21.45
C ASN A 251 39.82 25.00 -21.08
N GLN A 252 39.51 24.92 -19.78
CA GLN A 252 38.14 24.65 -19.34
C GLN A 252 37.20 25.82 -19.65
N GLN A 253 36.05 25.50 -20.26
CA GLN A 253 34.99 26.45 -20.58
C GLN A 253 33.65 25.96 -20.01
N TYR A 254 32.69 26.89 -19.93
CA TYR A 254 31.32 26.63 -19.53
C TYR A 254 30.42 26.64 -20.77
N LYS A 255 29.55 25.65 -20.89
CA LYS A 255 28.45 25.59 -21.87
C LYS A 255 27.11 25.64 -21.14
N ILE A 256 26.12 26.29 -21.73
CA ILE A 256 24.75 26.27 -21.21
C ILE A 256 24.12 24.89 -21.39
N THR A 257 23.21 24.48 -20.49
CA THR A 257 22.46 23.22 -20.58
C THR A 257 21.00 23.48 -20.97
N ALA A 258 20.24 22.42 -21.27
CA ALA A 258 18.79 22.54 -21.52
C ALA A 258 18.06 23.24 -20.37
N LYS A 259 18.42 22.92 -19.11
CA LYS A 259 17.86 23.56 -17.92
C LYS A 259 18.22 25.05 -17.84
N GLY A 260 19.45 25.42 -18.23
CA GLY A 260 19.86 26.83 -18.33
C GLY A 260 19.08 27.61 -19.38
N HIS A 261 18.74 26.99 -20.50
CA HIS A 261 17.86 27.60 -21.51
C HIS A 261 16.45 27.80 -20.98
N SER A 262 15.86 26.80 -20.33
CA SER A 262 14.52 26.94 -19.72
C SER A 262 14.47 28.09 -18.71
N LEU A 263 15.51 28.28 -17.90
CA LEU A 263 15.60 29.38 -16.93
C LEU A 263 15.70 30.77 -17.56
N LEU A 264 16.17 30.88 -18.82
CA LEU A 264 16.16 32.13 -19.58
C LEU A 264 14.80 32.41 -20.25
N THR A 265 14.04 31.36 -20.60
CA THR A 265 12.75 31.46 -21.30
C THR A 265 11.55 31.62 -20.36
N SER A 266 11.66 31.20 -19.10
CA SER A 266 10.61 31.33 -18.08
C SER A 266 10.44 32.76 -17.51
N LYS A 267 10.73 33.81 -18.28
CA LYS A 267 10.53 35.22 -17.92
C LYS A 267 9.81 35.98 -19.01
#